data_AF-A0A2D6ZSS5-F1
#
_entry.id   AF-A0A2D6ZSS5-F1
#
_cell.length_a   1.000
_cell.length_b   1.000
_cell.length_c   1.000
_cell.angle_alpha   90.00
_cell.angle_beta   90.00
_cell.angle_gamma   90.00
#
_symmetry.space_group_name_H-M   'P 1'
#
loop_
_entity.id
_entity.type
_entity.pdbx_description
1 polymer ?
#
loop_
_entity_poly.entity_id
_entity_poly.type
_entity_poly.pdbx_seq_one_letter_code
_entity_poly.pdbx_strand_id
1 'polypeptide(L)'
;MLKNILLLFVFTFFNSSIFAKESSSKLCYKRGFEIILPYEFGIKKIKKQSDIKSDFLRKKLRNFKENFEKNFYGLHLYKAAGCSKSRLSEYLNCLVETDGKDCKIYYSQMRIVD
;
A
#
# COMPACT_ATOMS: atom_id res chain seq x y z
N MET A 1 -4.51 -52.39 1.87
CA MET A 1 -3.40 -51.47 1.52
C MET A 1 -3.79 -50.29 0.63
N LEU A 2 -4.93 -50.33 -0.09
CA LEU A 2 -5.40 -49.23 -0.95
C LEU A 2 -5.80 -47.94 -0.18
N LYS A 3 -6.27 -48.09 1.08
CA LYS A 3 -6.78 -46.97 1.91
C LYS A 3 -5.70 -45.95 2.30
N ASN A 4 -4.44 -46.38 2.43
CA ASN A 4 -3.32 -45.50 2.80
C ASN A 4 -2.77 -44.73 1.59
N ILE A 5 -2.96 -45.25 0.37
CA ILE A 5 -2.56 -44.58 -0.87
C ILE A 5 -3.48 -43.39 -1.17
N LEU A 6 -4.78 -43.53 -0.89
CA LEU A 6 -5.75 -42.44 -1.06
C LEU A 6 -5.46 -41.24 -0.13
N LEU A 7 -5.02 -41.52 1.10
CA LEU A 7 -4.66 -40.51 2.11
C LEU A 7 -3.39 -39.72 1.74
N LEU A 8 -2.42 -40.37 1.11
CA LEU A 8 -1.21 -39.73 0.57
C LEU A 8 -1.52 -38.82 -0.65
N PHE A 9 -2.50 -39.20 -1.47
CA PHE A 9 -2.89 -38.41 -2.65
C PHE A 9 -3.65 -37.12 -2.29
N VAL A 10 -4.42 -37.13 -1.20
CA VAL A 10 -5.10 -35.92 -0.70
C VAL A 10 -4.07 -34.93 -0.12
N PHE A 11 -3.00 -35.42 0.51
CA PHE A 11 -2.01 -34.55 1.16
C PHE A 11 -1.12 -33.77 0.17
N THR A 12 -0.90 -34.29 -1.04
CA THR A 12 -0.06 -33.64 -2.06
C THR A 12 -0.79 -32.53 -2.83
N PHE A 13 -2.12 -32.46 -2.80
CA PHE A 13 -2.90 -31.44 -3.50
C PHE A 13 -3.15 -30.15 -2.71
N PHE A 14 -2.97 -30.15 -1.39
CA PHE A 14 -3.23 -28.96 -0.55
C PHE A 14 -2.04 -28.01 -0.38
N ASN A 15 -0.90 -28.29 -1.03
CA ASN A 15 0.32 -27.50 -0.83
C ASN A 15 0.66 -26.53 -1.97
N SER A 16 -0.25 -26.31 -2.90
CA SER A 16 -0.20 -25.15 -3.80
C SER A 16 -0.59 -23.90 -2.99
N SER A 17 0.29 -23.49 -2.10
CA SER A 17 0.22 -22.17 -1.49
C SER A 17 0.18 -21.13 -2.62
N ILE A 18 -0.99 -20.51 -2.79
CA ILE A 18 -1.28 -19.44 -3.75
C ILE A 18 -0.61 -18.17 -3.23
N PHE A 19 0.72 -18.19 -3.11
CA PHE A 19 1.49 -16.98 -2.90
C PHE A 19 1.76 -16.35 -4.25
N ALA A 20 0.86 -15.45 -4.63
CA ALA A 20 1.09 -14.42 -5.63
C ALA A 20 2.55 -13.92 -5.56
N LYS A 21 3.36 -14.19 -6.60
CA LYS A 21 4.77 -13.83 -6.60
C LYS A 21 4.87 -12.33 -6.93
N GLU A 22 5.08 -11.48 -5.93
CA GLU A 22 5.20 -10.03 -6.18
C GLU A 22 6.39 -9.72 -7.12
N SER A 23 6.10 -9.22 -8.32
CA SER A 23 7.11 -8.81 -9.30
C SER A 23 7.21 -7.28 -9.44
N SER A 24 8.41 -6.76 -9.68
CA SER A 24 8.63 -5.33 -9.90
C SER A 24 7.95 -4.88 -11.19
N SER A 25 7.20 -3.78 -11.16
CA SER A 25 6.43 -3.31 -12.31
C SER A 25 6.59 -1.82 -12.57
N LYS A 26 7.03 -1.49 -13.79
CA LYS A 26 7.12 -0.09 -14.27
C LYS A 26 5.74 0.58 -14.32
N LEU A 27 4.68 -0.19 -14.56
CA LEU A 27 3.30 0.31 -14.53
C LEU A 27 2.90 0.71 -13.11
N CYS A 28 3.09 -0.18 -12.13
CA CYS A 28 2.74 0.11 -10.74
C CYS A 28 3.60 1.19 -10.11
N TYR A 29 4.86 1.29 -10.55
CA TYR A 29 5.70 2.43 -10.22
C TYR A 29 5.06 3.75 -10.68
N LYS A 30 4.70 3.87 -11.97
CA LYS A 30 4.04 5.08 -12.50
C LYS A 30 2.70 5.38 -11.81
N ARG A 31 1.83 4.37 -11.65
CA ARG A 31 0.54 4.52 -10.97
C ARG A 31 0.71 4.89 -9.50
N GLY A 32 1.75 4.40 -8.84
CA GLY A 32 2.10 4.81 -7.48
C GLY A 32 2.38 6.30 -7.40
N PHE A 33 3.15 6.86 -8.34
CA PHE A 33 3.44 8.30 -8.39
C PHE A 33 2.20 9.18 -8.53
N GLU A 34 1.20 8.73 -9.31
CA GLU A 34 -0.08 9.44 -9.46
C GLU A 34 -0.83 9.59 -8.13
N ILE A 35 -0.56 8.72 -7.15
CA ILE A 35 -1.16 8.74 -5.81
C ILE A 35 -0.27 9.47 -4.81
N ILE A 36 1.03 9.13 -4.83
CA ILE A 36 2.04 9.65 -3.91
C ILE A 36 2.14 11.17 -3.98
N LEU A 37 2.25 11.73 -5.19
CA LEU A 37 2.52 13.17 -5.33
C LEU A 37 1.39 14.04 -4.76
N PRO A 38 0.10 13.79 -5.09
CA PRO A 38 -1.00 14.49 -4.43
C PRO A 38 -1.06 14.27 -2.91
N TYR A 39 -0.72 13.08 -2.45
CA TYR A 39 -0.74 12.75 -1.03
C TYR A 39 0.33 13.53 -0.25
N GLU A 40 1.59 13.51 -0.71
CA GLU A 40 2.69 14.30 -0.13
C GLU A 40 2.38 15.80 -0.14
N PHE A 41 1.78 16.30 -1.22
CA PHE A 41 1.36 17.69 -1.30
C PHE A 41 0.32 18.03 -0.22
N GLY A 42 -0.67 17.15 -0.01
CA GLY A 42 -1.66 17.29 1.06
C GLY A 42 -1.04 17.30 2.46
N ILE A 43 -0.14 16.35 2.75
CA ILE A 43 0.62 16.28 4.01
C ILE A 43 1.39 17.59 4.23
N LYS A 44 2.12 18.08 3.22
CA LYS A 44 2.89 19.33 3.30
C LYS A 44 2.00 20.53 3.57
N LYS A 45 0.80 20.59 2.98
CA LYS A 45 -0.18 21.66 3.21
C LYS A 45 -0.71 21.65 4.65
N ILE A 46 -0.99 20.47 5.20
CA ILE A 46 -1.44 20.33 6.60
C ILE A 46 -0.34 20.80 7.56
N LYS A 47 0.91 20.40 7.31
CA LYS A 47 2.07 20.78 8.14
C LYS A 47 2.39 22.27 8.11
N LYS A 48 2.10 22.96 7.00
CA LYS A 48 2.34 24.41 6.86
C LYS A 48 1.34 25.27 7.66
N GLN A 49 0.28 24.70 8.21
CA GLN A 49 -0.62 25.40 9.13
C GLN A 49 0.12 25.59 10.46
N SER A 50 0.66 26.79 10.67
CA SER A 50 1.84 27.10 11.50
C SER A 50 1.72 26.94 13.02
N ASP A 51 0.59 26.50 13.58
CA ASP A 51 0.38 26.50 15.05
C ASP A 51 -0.23 25.20 15.60
N ILE A 52 -0.01 24.09 14.91
CA ILE A 52 -0.59 22.82 15.32
C ILE A 52 0.32 22.09 16.32
N LYS A 53 -0.16 21.87 17.56
CA LYS A 53 0.46 20.93 18.52
C LYS A 53 0.59 19.53 17.91
N SER A 54 1.69 18.84 18.21
CA SER A 54 2.04 17.52 17.63
C SER A 54 0.89 16.51 17.63
N ASP A 55 0.14 16.39 18.73
CA ASP A 55 -0.97 15.42 18.82
C ASP A 55 -2.13 15.77 17.87
N PHE A 56 -2.41 17.07 17.72
CA PHE A 56 -3.44 17.55 16.80
C PHE A 56 -3.00 17.44 15.34
N LEU A 57 -1.68 17.56 15.06
CA LEU A 57 -1.12 17.31 13.74
C LEU A 57 -1.36 15.86 13.36
N ARG A 58 -0.98 14.92 14.22
CA ARG A 58 -1.12 13.49 13.96
C ARG A 58 -2.58 13.10 13.72
N LYS A 59 -3.52 13.64 14.50
CA LYS A 59 -4.97 13.45 14.28
C LYS A 59 -5.41 13.99 12.92
N LYS A 60 -4.96 15.18 12.52
CA LYS A 60 -5.25 15.75 11.20
C LYS A 60 -4.68 14.90 10.06
N LEU A 61 -3.45 14.42 10.18
CA LEU A 61 -2.81 13.56 9.17
C LEU A 61 -3.54 12.22 9.03
N ARG A 62 -4.00 11.61 10.14
CA ARG A 62 -4.82 10.39 10.12
C ARG A 62 -6.17 10.61 9.44
N ASN A 63 -6.87 11.68 9.79
CA ASN A 63 -8.14 12.03 9.13
C ASN A 63 -7.94 12.30 7.64
N PHE A 64 -6.86 13.00 7.27
CA PHE A 64 -6.51 13.21 5.87
C PHE A 64 -6.26 11.89 5.14
N LYS A 65 -5.51 10.96 5.74
CA LYS A 65 -5.28 9.63 5.18
C LYS A 65 -6.59 8.90 4.90
N GLU A 66 -7.47 8.80 5.89
CA GLU A 66 -8.74 8.09 5.73
C GLU A 66 -9.61 8.72 4.63
N ASN A 67 -9.66 10.05 4.57
CA ASN A 67 -10.41 10.76 3.55
C ASN A 67 -9.80 10.55 2.15
N PHE A 68 -8.48 10.57 2.05
CA PHE A 68 -7.76 10.33 0.82
C PHE A 68 -7.95 8.88 0.33
N GLU A 69 -7.84 7.89 1.21
CA GLU A 69 -8.03 6.48 0.89
C GLU A 69 -9.45 6.17 0.39
N LYS A 70 -10.46 6.90 0.88
CA LYS A 70 -11.86 6.75 0.47
C LYS A 70 -12.18 7.46 -0.84
N ASN A 71 -11.65 8.67 -1.04
CA ASN A 71 -12.16 9.59 -2.08
C ASN A 71 -11.22 9.78 -3.27
N PHE A 72 -9.94 9.41 -3.16
CA PHE A 72 -8.99 9.64 -4.24
C PHE A 72 -9.14 8.59 -5.36
N TYR A 73 -9.71 9.01 -6.51
CA TYR A 73 -9.97 8.14 -7.64
C TYR A 73 -8.73 7.40 -8.18
N GLY A 74 -7.52 7.97 -8.04
CA GLY A 74 -6.29 7.32 -8.46
C GLY A 74 -6.05 5.95 -7.78
N LEU A 75 -6.56 5.74 -6.56
CA LEU A 75 -6.50 4.45 -5.88
C LEU A 75 -7.29 3.35 -6.60
N HIS A 76 -8.42 3.72 -7.20
CA HIS A 76 -9.20 2.80 -8.02
C HIS A 76 -8.41 2.37 -9.25
N LEU A 77 -7.77 3.31 -9.95
CA LEU A 77 -6.94 3.03 -11.13
C LEU A 77 -5.72 2.17 -10.77
N TYR A 78 -5.07 2.43 -9.64
CA TYR A 78 -3.96 1.64 -9.16
C TYR A 78 -4.36 0.20 -8.84
N LYS A 79 -5.51 0.00 -8.17
CA LYS A 79 -6.06 -1.34 -7.93
C LYS A 79 -6.44 -2.04 -9.24
N ALA A 80 -7.09 -1.34 -10.16
CA ALA A 80 -7.50 -1.90 -11.45
C ALA A 80 -6.30 -2.34 -12.32
N ALA A 81 -5.14 -1.72 -12.12
CA ALA A 81 -3.89 -2.11 -12.76
C ALA A 81 -3.18 -3.34 -12.11
N GLY A 82 -3.80 -3.98 -11.11
CA GLY A 82 -3.22 -5.14 -10.42
C GLY A 82 -2.11 -4.78 -9.43
N CYS A 83 -1.98 -3.52 -9.03
CA CYS A 83 -0.87 -3.07 -8.18
C CYS A 83 -1.09 -3.37 -6.70
N SER A 84 0.02 -3.63 -5.99
CA SER A 84 0.01 -4.04 -4.58
C SER A 84 -0.48 -2.92 -3.65
N LYS A 85 -1.62 -3.18 -3.00
CA LYS A 85 -2.24 -2.27 -2.03
C LYS A 85 -1.44 -2.19 -0.74
N SER A 86 -0.82 -3.29 -0.30
CA SER A 86 -0.05 -3.34 0.94
C SER A 86 1.13 -2.37 0.86
N ARG A 87 1.89 -2.41 -0.25
CA ARG A 87 3.02 -1.49 -0.49
C ARG A 87 2.62 -0.03 -0.51
N LEU A 88 1.50 0.29 -1.17
CA LEU A 88 0.99 1.64 -1.17
C LEU A 88 0.56 2.08 0.24
N SER A 89 -0.13 1.21 0.99
CA SER A 89 -0.56 1.51 2.35
C SER A 89 0.62 1.68 3.31
N GLU A 90 1.67 0.85 3.20
CA GLU A 90 2.92 0.99 3.96
C GLU A 90 3.52 2.39 3.76
N TYR A 91 3.58 2.86 2.52
CA TYR A 91 4.08 4.19 2.21
C TYR A 91 3.20 5.31 2.79
N LEU A 92 1.87 5.25 2.61
CA LEU A 92 0.95 6.24 3.14
C LEU A 92 1.00 6.30 4.67
N ASN A 93 1.09 5.13 5.33
CA ASN A 93 1.25 5.03 6.78
C ASN A 93 2.58 5.65 7.22
N CYS A 94 3.69 5.34 6.54
CA CYS A 94 5.00 5.91 6.86
C CYS A 94 4.91 7.45 6.91
N LEU A 95 4.30 8.08 5.91
CA LEU A 95 4.18 9.55 5.89
C LEU A 95 3.32 10.12 7.03
N VAL A 96 2.31 9.40 7.52
CA VAL A 96 1.53 9.87 8.67
C VAL A 96 2.34 9.72 9.96
N GLU A 97 3.05 8.60 10.09
CA GLU A 97 3.78 8.25 11.32
C GLU A 97 5.09 9.02 11.47
N THR A 98 5.68 9.48 10.37
CA THR A 98 6.91 10.29 10.38
C THR A 98 6.64 11.79 10.27
N ASP A 99 5.38 12.22 10.36
CA ASP A 99 4.92 13.58 10.04
C ASP A 99 5.45 14.04 8.66
N GLY A 100 5.43 13.16 7.66
CA GLY A 100 5.86 13.45 6.30
C GLY A 100 7.37 13.60 6.13
N LYS A 101 8.16 12.90 6.96
CA LYS A 101 9.61 12.74 6.75
C LYS A 101 9.90 11.49 5.92
N ASP A 102 11.08 11.50 5.30
CA ASP A 102 11.52 10.67 4.17
C ASP A 102 11.07 9.19 4.18
N CYS A 103 10.07 8.87 3.36
CA CYS A 103 9.56 7.51 3.12
C CYS A 103 10.01 6.96 1.76
N LYS A 104 11.11 7.50 1.19
CA LYS A 104 11.55 7.18 -0.18
C LYS A 104 11.85 5.71 -0.44
N ILE A 105 12.23 4.96 0.60
CA ILE A 105 12.56 3.53 0.50
C ILE A 105 11.38 2.72 -0.05
N TYR A 106 10.14 3.13 0.21
CA TYR A 106 8.96 2.41 -0.27
C TYR A 106 8.62 2.73 -1.74
N TYR A 107 9.21 3.77 -2.36
CA TYR A 107 8.96 4.12 -3.76
C TYR A 107 9.52 3.12 -4.76
N SER A 108 10.74 2.65 -4.52
CA SER A 108 11.40 1.67 -5.39
C SER A 108 10.78 0.28 -5.27
N GLN A 109 9.86 0.10 -4.33
CA GLN A 109 9.28 -1.19 -3.96
C GLN A 109 7.84 -1.38 -4.45
N MET A 110 7.31 -0.48 -5.29
CA MET A 110 5.98 -0.63 -5.90
C MET A 110 5.95 -1.83 -6.86
N ARG A 111 4.98 -2.73 -6.67
CA ARG A 111 4.92 -4.07 -7.29
C ARG A 111 3.51 -4.40 -7.81
N ILE A 112 3.42 -5.34 -8.75
CA ILE A 112 2.16 -6.02 -9.11
C ILE A 112 1.89 -7.12 -8.07
N VAL A 113 0.61 -7.35 -7.75
CA VAL A 113 0.15 -8.59 -7.12
C VAL A 113 -0.15 -9.55 -8.26
N ASP A 114 0.63 -10.62 -8.40
CA ASP A 114 0.35 -11.69 -9.36
C ASP A 114 -0.93 -12.45 -8.98
#